data_AF-A0ABD5VQU5-F1
#
_entry.id   AF-A0ABD5VQU5-F1
#
_cell.length_a   1.000
_cell.length_b   1.000
_cell.length_c   1.000
_cell.angle_alpha   90.00
_cell.angle_beta   90.00
_cell.angle_gamma   90.00
#
_symmetry.space_group_name_H-M   'P 1'
#
loop_
_entity.id
_entity.type
_entity.pdbx_description
1 polymer ?
#
loop_
_entity_poly.entity_id
_entity_poly.type
_entity_poly.pdbx_seq_one_letter_code
_entity_poly.pdbx_strand_id
1 'polypeptide(L)'
;MDFVAALGAERGTVCAVGAGGKKSTLYALAERLDRAVVTATVRIPIFDPFVADVAVTGDPVAAIANADEWPVGVVPERERSDRYLGYDPAVVDEIGAADVAQTVLVKADGARTREFKAPGEHEPQIPASADTVLPIASAHVVGEPLSEDAVHRPERVAAITGLDVGDTIRPADVAAVLASEDGGLKDVPDDATVVPVVNKVDDADLEETARDVARAVHERVDVPRVVLAQMYAPDPLVAVVE
;
A
#
# COMPACT_ATOMS: atom_id res chain seq x y z
N MET A 1 -15.68 9.87 9.55
CA MET A 1 -14.70 9.72 8.46
C MET A 1 -14.94 8.36 7.86
N ASP A 2 -15.10 8.25 6.55
CA ASP A 2 -15.23 6.95 5.88
C ASP A 2 -13.85 6.38 5.51
N PHE A 3 -13.81 5.16 4.99
CA PHE A 3 -12.58 4.46 4.62
C PHE A 3 -11.72 5.21 3.58
N VAL A 4 -12.34 5.85 2.59
CA VAL A 4 -11.62 6.57 1.53
C VAL A 4 -10.96 7.82 2.13
N ALA A 5 -11.71 8.58 2.94
CA ALA A 5 -11.21 9.78 3.60
C ALA A 5 -10.19 9.49 4.71
N ALA A 6 -10.30 8.34 5.37
CA ALA A 6 -9.30 7.88 6.34
C ALA A 6 -7.94 7.64 5.69
N LEU A 7 -7.93 7.10 4.47
CA LEU A 7 -6.73 6.83 3.71
C LEU A 7 -6.24 8.02 2.87
N GLY A 8 -6.91 9.17 2.87
CA GLY A 8 -6.54 10.30 2.02
C GLY A 8 -6.55 9.93 0.52
N ALA A 9 -7.52 9.11 0.12
CA ALA A 9 -7.59 8.50 -1.21
C ALA A 9 -8.72 9.08 -2.09
N GLU A 10 -9.33 10.19 -1.66
CA GLU A 10 -10.45 10.81 -2.36
C GLU A 10 -10.07 11.24 -3.78
N ARG A 11 -8.83 11.70 -3.98
CA ARG A 11 -8.28 12.19 -5.25
C ARG A 11 -6.77 11.98 -5.31
N GLY A 12 -6.22 12.10 -6.52
CA GLY A 12 -4.77 12.11 -6.74
C GLY A 12 -4.17 10.71 -6.85
N THR A 13 -2.85 10.64 -6.74
CA THR A 13 -2.08 9.40 -6.85
C THR A 13 -1.83 8.81 -5.47
N VAL A 14 -2.38 7.62 -5.23
CA VAL A 14 -2.27 6.90 -3.96
C VAL A 14 -1.41 5.66 -4.14
N CYS A 15 -0.30 5.58 -3.43
CA CYS A 15 0.67 4.50 -3.54
C CYS A 15 0.63 3.56 -2.33
N ALA A 16 0.37 2.27 -2.56
CA ALA A 16 0.48 1.25 -1.50
C ALA A 16 1.86 0.59 -1.51
N VAL A 17 2.55 0.65 -0.38
CA VAL A 17 3.87 0.03 -0.11
C VAL A 17 3.81 -0.87 1.13
N GLY A 18 4.87 -1.65 1.40
CA GLY A 18 4.91 -2.55 2.56
C GLY A 18 4.34 -3.95 2.28
N ALA A 19 3.66 -4.57 3.24
CA ALA A 19 3.16 -5.95 3.13
C ALA A 19 1.84 -6.10 3.91
N GLY A 20 1.20 -7.27 3.87
CA GLY A 20 -0.01 -7.50 4.69
C GLY A 20 -1.33 -6.92 4.18
N GLY A 21 -1.41 -6.33 2.99
CA GLY A 21 -2.71 -5.84 2.48
C GLY A 21 -2.76 -4.97 1.23
N LYS A 22 -1.63 -4.63 0.61
CA LYS A 22 -1.58 -3.65 -0.50
C LYS A 22 -2.63 -3.83 -1.57
N LYS A 23 -2.72 -5.03 -2.17
CA LYS A 23 -3.65 -5.27 -3.27
C LYS A 23 -5.11 -5.14 -2.84
N SER A 24 -5.47 -5.78 -1.72
CA SER A 24 -6.83 -5.70 -1.18
C SER A 24 -7.20 -4.28 -0.77
N THR A 25 -6.23 -3.48 -0.31
CA THR A 25 -6.42 -2.05 -0.03
C THR A 25 -6.75 -1.27 -1.30
N LEU A 26 -5.96 -1.45 -2.37
CA LEU A 26 -6.22 -0.79 -3.65
C LEU A 26 -7.58 -1.21 -4.23
N TYR A 27 -7.96 -2.48 -4.14
CA TYR A 27 -9.25 -2.94 -4.66
C TYR A 27 -10.43 -2.42 -3.83
N ALA A 28 -10.31 -2.44 -2.50
CA ALA A 28 -11.33 -1.87 -1.62
C ALA A 28 -11.54 -0.37 -1.87
N LEU A 29 -10.46 0.37 -2.16
CA LEU A 29 -10.54 1.77 -2.59
C LEU A 29 -11.20 1.91 -3.97
N ALA A 30 -10.79 1.10 -4.95
CA ALA A 30 -11.30 1.16 -6.32
C ALA A 30 -12.82 0.94 -6.38
N GLU A 31 -13.36 0.03 -5.56
CA GLU A 31 -14.80 -0.23 -5.45
C GLU A 31 -15.60 0.94 -4.84
N ARG A 32 -14.93 1.88 -4.15
CA ARG A 32 -15.55 2.98 -3.39
C ARG A 32 -15.33 4.34 -4.05
N LEU A 33 -14.71 4.38 -5.22
CA LEU A 33 -14.34 5.59 -5.94
C LEU A 33 -15.01 5.61 -7.32
N ASP A 34 -15.56 6.77 -7.70
CA ASP A 34 -16.32 6.90 -8.96
C ASP A 34 -15.46 6.73 -10.22
N ARG A 35 -14.23 7.27 -10.22
CA ARG A 35 -13.29 7.24 -11.35
C ARG A 35 -11.88 6.84 -10.93
N ALA A 36 -11.75 5.63 -10.39
CA ALA A 36 -10.46 5.08 -9.98
C ALA A 36 -9.74 4.30 -11.09
N VAL A 37 -8.44 4.50 -11.17
CA VAL A 37 -7.51 3.70 -11.99
C VAL A 37 -6.71 2.78 -11.09
N VAL A 38 -6.59 1.50 -11.43
CA VAL A 38 -5.72 0.55 -10.74
C VAL A 38 -4.51 0.25 -11.63
N THR A 39 -3.31 0.47 -11.10
CA THR A 39 -2.05 0.18 -11.79
C THR A 39 -0.92 -0.17 -10.82
N ALA A 40 0.29 -0.36 -11.35
CA ALA A 40 1.46 -0.68 -10.57
C ALA A 40 2.74 -0.19 -11.27
N THR A 41 3.75 0.17 -10.49
CA THR A 41 5.13 0.43 -10.97
C THR A 41 6.04 -0.80 -10.83
N VAL A 42 5.49 -1.87 -10.27
CA VAL A 42 6.15 -3.17 -10.17
C VAL A 42 5.21 -4.26 -10.69
N ARG A 43 5.74 -5.47 -10.87
CA ARG A 43 4.90 -6.62 -11.23
C ARG A 43 3.73 -6.81 -10.26
N ILE A 44 2.54 -6.96 -10.82
CA ILE A 44 1.28 -7.15 -10.09
C ILE A 44 0.56 -8.41 -10.60
N PRO A 45 -0.04 -9.24 -9.71
CA PRO A 45 -0.91 -10.34 -10.15
C PRO A 45 -2.09 -9.85 -10.99
N ILE A 46 -2.75 -10.75 -11.72
CA ILE A 46 -4.01 -10.45 -12.41
C ILE A 46 -5.02 -9.85 -11.42
N PHE A 47 -5.63 -8.74 -11.82
CA PHE A 47 -6.60 -8.00 -11.02
C PHE A 47 -7.90 -7.68 -11.78
N ASP A 48 -8.07 -8.27 -12.97
CA ASP A 48 -9.27 -8.17 -13.81
C ASP A 48 -10.59 -8.34 -13.02
N PRO A 49 -10.72 -9.26 -12.03
CA PRO A 49 -11.96 -9.40 -11.28
C PRO A 49 -12.33 -8.20 -10.38
N PHE A 50 -11.41 -7.25 -10.17
CA PHE A 50 -11.58 -6.10 -9.27
C PHE A 50 -11.73 -4.78 -10.03
N VAL A 51 -11.81 -4.83 -11.36
CA VAL A 51 -12.00 -3.68 -12.25
C VAL A 51 -13.04 -4.01 -13.31
N ALA A 52 -13.63 -2.97 -13.90
CA ALA A 52 -14.59 -3.15 -15.00
C ALA A 52 -13.89 -3.65 -16.27
N ASP A 53 -12.71 -3.09 -16.58
CA ASP A 53 -11.89 -3.50 -17.71
C ASP A 53 -10.38 -3.31 -17.42
N VAL A 54 -9.53 -4.02 -18.15
CA VAL A 54 -8.07 -3.88 -18.11
C VAL A 54 -7.54 -3.56 -19.50
N ALA A 55 -7.05 -2.34 -19.67
CA ALA A 55 -6.32 -1.93 -20.87
C ALA A 55 -4.83 -2.31 -20.76
N VAL A 56 -4.39 -3.21 -21.64
CA VAL A 56 -2.97 -3.51 -21.84
C VAL A 56 -2.42 -2.60 -22.93
N THR A 57 -1.69 -1.55 -22.57
CA THR A 57 -1.36 -0.44 -23.49
C THR A 57 -0.02 0.24 -23.17
N GLY A 58 0.64 0.76 -24.19
CA GLY A 58 1.78 1.69 -24.01
C GLY A 58 1.37 3.15 -23.83
N ASP A 59 0.09 3.47 -24.02
CA ASP A 59 -0.49 4.81 -23.86
C ASP A 59 -1.66 4.74 -22.86
N PRO A 60 -1.36 4.72 -21.54
CA PRO A 60 -2.39 4.61 -20.52
C PRO A 60 -3.28 5.84 -20.43
N VAL A 61 -2.74 7.05 -20.68
CA VAL A 61 -3.51 8.29 -20.60
C VAL A 61 -4.66 8.28 -21.59
N ALA A 62 -4.40 7.91 -22.85
CA ALA A 62 -5.45 7.79 -23.85
C ALA A 62 -6.45 6.68 -23.50
N ALA A 63 -6.00 5.53 -22.99
CA ALA A 63 -6.90 4.44 -22.60
C ALA A 63 -7.85 4.87 -21.47
N ILE A 64 -7.35 5.56 -20.44
CA ILE A 64 -8.15 6.04 -19.31
C ILE A 64 -9.14 7.13 -19.77
N ALA A 65 -8.70 8.06 -20.63
CA ALA A 65 -9.55 9.13 -21.15
C ALA A 65 -10.76 8.61 -21.95
N ASN A 66 -10.62 7.43 -22.57
CA ASN A 66 -11.67 6.78 -23.37
C ASN A 66 -12.45 5.70 -22.60
N ALA A 67 -12.23 5.53 -21.28
CA ALA A 67 -12.91 4.52 -20.48
C ALA A 67 -14.37 4.91 -20.17
N ASP A 68 -15.30 4.03 -20.50
CA ASP A 68 -16.74 4.21 -20.25
C ASP A 68 -17.22 3.58 -18.92
N GLU A 69 -16.47 2.61 -18.39
CA GLU A 69 -16.78 1.89 -17.15
C GLU A 69 -15.62 2.00 -16.14
N TRP A 70 -15.96 2.00 -14.84
CA TRP A 70 -15.03 2.23 -13.75
C TRP A 70 -15.23 1.20 -12.62
N PRO A 71 -14.19 0.86 -11.85
CA PRO A 71 -12.80 1.31 -11.99
C PRO A 71 -12.10 0.66 -13.20
N VAL A 72 -11.06 1.30 -13.74
CA VAL A 72 -10.29 0.79 -14.89
C VAL A 72 -8.89 0.36 -14.49
N GLY A 73 -8.44 -0.77 -15.03
CA GLY A 73 -7.07 -1.22 -14.94
C GLY A 73 -6.22 -0.76 -16.11
N VAL A 74 -5.00 -0.28 -15.86
CA VAL A 74 -4.01 -0.05 -16.93
C VAL A 74 -2.67 -0.68 -16.61
N VAL A 75 -2.09 -1.36 -17.60
CA VAL A 75 -0.79 -2.03 -17.50
C VAL A 75 -0.08 -2.04 -18.87
N PRO A 76 1.27 -2.02 -18.91
CA PRO A 76 1.99 -2.00 -20.19
C PRO A 76 1.92 -3.33 -20.93
N GLU A 77 1.95 -4.44 -20.19
CA GLU A 77 2.08 -5.77 -20.77
C GLU A 77 1.56 -6.85 -19.80
N ARG A 78 0.98 -7.90 -20.36
CA ARG A 78 0.77 -9.17 -19.67
C ARG A 78 2.00 -10.08 -19.82
N GLU A 79 2.93 -9.99 -18.87
CA GLU A 79 4.16 -10.78 -18.86
C GLU A 79 3.89 -12.30 -18.76
N ARG A 80 2.86 -12.72 -18.01
CA ARG A 80 2.47 -14.13 -17.83
C ARG A 80 0.96 -14.30 -17.69
N SER A 81 0.49 -15.55 -17.71
CA SER A 81 -0.92 -15.86 -17.47
C SER A 81 -1.43 -15.38 -16.11
N ASP A 82 -0.57 -15.28 -15.10
CA ASP A 82 -0.90 -14.89 -13.72
C ASP A 82 -0.38 -13.50 -13.32
N ARG A 83 0.19 -12.73 -14.26
CA ARG A 83 0.97 -11.54 -13.91
C ARG A 83 1.04 -10.48 -15.01
N TYR A 84 0.87 -9.23 -14.59
CA TYR A 84 1.16 -8.04 -15.38
C TYR A 84 2.53 -7.44 -15.00
N LEU A 85 3.15 -6.83 -16.00
CA LEU A 85 4.26 -5.90 -15.81
C LEU A 85 3.72 -4.58 -15.22
N GLY A 86 4.53 -3.88 -14.43
CA GLY A 86 4.21 -2.53 -13.97
C GLY A 86 4.84 -1.48 -14.89
N TYR A 87 4.28 -0.28 -14.95
CA TYR A 87 4.86 0.84 -15.68
C TYR A 87 6.17 1.33 -15.02
N ASP A 88 6.99 2.05 -15.77
CA ASP A 88 7.98 2.93 -15.17
C ASP A 88 7.27 4.03 -14.36
N PRO A 89 7.80 4.45 -13.18
CA PRO A 89 7.19 5.52 -12.39
C PRO A 89 6.89 6.79 -13.20
N ALA A 90 7.72 7.15 -14.18
CA ALA A 90 7.51 8.33 -15.02
C ALA A 90 6.21 8.26 -15.85
N VAL A 91 5.80 7.06 -16.28
CA VAL A 91 4.52 6.89 -17.00
C VAL A 91 3.34 7.05 -16.03
N VAL A 92 3.49 6.67 -14.77
CA VAL A 92 2.46 6.91 -13.75
C VAL A 92 2.37 8.39 -13.40
N ASP A 93 3.50 9.11 -13.39
CA ASP A 93 3.54 10.57 -13.26
C ASP A 93 2.73 11.26 -14.38
N GLU A 94 2.85 10.78 -15.62
CA GLU A 94 2.05 11.28 -16.75
C GLU A 94 0.54 11.04 -16.56
N ILE A 95 0.13 9.90 -16.01
CA ILE A 95 -1.28 9.63 -15.69
C ILE A 95 -1.78 10.60 -14.62
N GLY A 96 -1.02 10.79 -13.54
CA GLY A 96 -1.37 11.70 -12.45
C GLY A 96 -1.52 13.16 -12.92
N ALA A 97 -0.67 13.59 -13.87
CA ALA A 97 -0.70 14.94 -14.42
C ALA A 97 -1.80 15.19 -15.46
N ALA A 98 -2.40 14.15 -16.04
CA ALA A 98 -3.30 14.28 -17.19
C ALA A 98 -4.77 14.60 -16.84
N ASP A 99 -5.15 14.59 -15.55
CA ASP A 99 -6.53 14.82 -15.07
C ASP A 99 -7.59 13.93 -15.77
N VAL A 100 -7.19 12.71 -16.14
CA VAL A 100 -8.05 11.73 -16.82
C VAL A 100 -8.81 10.81 -15.85
N ALA A 101 -8.48 10.85 -14.57
CA ALA A 101 -9.08 10.05 -13.50
C ALA A 101 -9.22 10.87 -12.22
N GLN A 102 -10.12 10.44 -11.32
CA GLN A 102 -10.23 11.04 -10.00
C GLN A 102 -9.07 10.62 -9.10
N THR A 103 -8.77 9.32 -9.10
CA THR A 103 -7.75 8.71 -8.24
C THR A 103 -6.96 7.66 -9.01
N VAL A 104 -5.64 7.68 -8.88
CA VAL A 104 -4.72 6.67 -9.46
C VAL A 104 -4.17 5.82 -8.31
N LEU A 105 -4.59 4.56 -8.26
CA LEU A 105 -4.24 3.60 -7.22
C LEU A 105 -3.06 2.74 -7.68
N VAL A 106 -1.91 2.91 -7.04
CA VAL A 106 -0.63 2.36 -7.50
C VAL A 106 -0.08 1.36 -6.50
N LYS A 107 0.21 0.14 -6.96
CA LYS A 107 1.05 -0.78 -6.20
C LYS A 107 2.52 -0.49 -6.47
N ALA A 108 3.22 0.09 -5.50
CA ALA A 108 4.56 0.63 -5.71
C ALA A 108 5.72 -0.31 -5.30
N ASP A 109 5.45 -1.48 -4.72
CA ASP A 109 6.51 -2.44 -4.36
C ASP A 109 6.05 -3.92 -4.26
N GLY A 110 7.03 -4.84 -4.29
CA GLY A 110 6.82 -6.28 -4.12
C GLY A 110 6.74 -6.70 -2.65
N ALA A 111 6.01 -7.77 -2.33
CA ALA A 111 5.99 -8.33 -0.95
C ALA A 111 5.82 -9.86 -0.87
N ARG A 112 5.71 -10.58 -2.00
CA ARG A 112 5.53 -12.05 -2.06
C ARG A 112 4.53 -12.61 -1.03
N THR A 113 3.38 -11.94 -0.86
CA THR A 113 2.29 -12.34 0.06
C THR A 113 2.71 -12.55 1.51
N ARG A 114 3.69 -11.80 2.00
CA ARG A 114 4.09 -11.77 3.42
C ARG A 114 3.25 -10.79 4.24
N GLU A 115 3.30 -10.94 5.56
CA GLU A 115 2.60 -10.11 6.54
C GLU A 115 3.31 -8.77 6.76
N PHE A 116 4.63 -8.78 6.66
CA PHE A 116 5.48 -7.62 6.96
C PHE A 116 6.73 -7.60 6.08
N LYS A 117 7.34 -6.42 5.93
CA LYS A 117 8.61 -6.27 5.19
C LYS A 117 9.30 -4.94 5.48
N ALA A 118 10.59 -4.89 5.14
CA ALA A 118 11.30 -3.65 4.83
C ALA A 118 11.62 -3.58 3.32
N PRO A 119 11.65 -2.38 2.71
CA PRO A 119 11.97 -2.20 1.30
C PRO A 119 13.41 -2.63 0.98
N GLY A 120 13.62 -3.03 -0.27
CA GLY A 120 14.92 -3.38 -0.82
C GLY A 120 15.72 -2.16 -1.28
N GLU A 121 16.86 -2.36 -1.92
CA GLU A 121 17.64 -1.25 -2.50
C GLU A 121 16.85 -0.53 -3.62
N HIS A 122 16.25 -1.29 -4.53
CA HIS A 122 15.42 -0.80 -5.64
C HIS A 122 13.92 -0.77 -5.32
N GLU A 123 13.56 -0.70 -4.04
CA GLU A 123 12.17 -0.51 -3.61
C GLU A 123 12.11 0.61 -2.57
N PRO A 124 10.96 1.30 -2.44
CA PRO A 124 9.81 1.19 -3.32
C PRO A 124 10.04 1.88 -4.69
N GLN A 125 9.09 1.78 -5.61
CA GLN A 125 9.12 2.46 -6.91
C GLN A 125 7.95 3.45 -6.95
N ILE A 126 8.01 4.48 -6.10
CA ILE A 126 6.94 5.48 -5.94
C ILE A 126 7.09 6.52 -7.07
N PRO A 127 6.01 6.83 -7.83
CA PRO A 127 6.00 7.95 -8.76
C PRO A 127 6.16 9.30 -8.05
N ALA A 128 6.80 10.26 -8.70
CA ALA A 128 6.97 11.61 -8.14
C ALA A 128 5.63 12.33 -7.96
N SER A 129 4.59 11.95 -8.70
CA SER A 129 3.22 12.46 -8.58
C SER A 129 2.43 11.91 -7.40
N ALA A 130 3.03 11.10 -6.53
CA ALA A 130 2.32 10.51 -5.39
C ALA A 130 1.84 11.61 -4.41
N ASP A 131 0.53 11.72 -4.25
CA ASP A 131 -0.10 12.64 -3.29
C ASP A 131 -0.24 11.98 -1.91
N THR A 132 -0.50 10.67 -1.89
CA THR A 132 -0.64 9.89 -0.67
C THR A 132 0.15 8.58 -0.76
N VAL A 133 0.94 8.27 0.28
CA VAL A 133 1.62 6.97 0.41
C VAL A 133 1.03 6.21 1.60
N LEU A 134 0.72 4.94 1.37
CA LEU A 134 0.16 4.01 2.35
C LEU A 134 1.21 2.92 2.68
N PRO A 135 2.06 3.11 3.71
CA PRO A 135 2.88 2.05 4.26
C PRO A 135 2.01 1.05 5.01
N ILE A 136 1.93 -0.18 4.50
CA ILE A 136 1.05 -1.21 5.07
C ILE A 136 1.84 -2.27 5.81
N ALA A 137 1.37 -2.62 7.00
CA ALA A 137 1.76 -3.80 7.75
C ALA A 137 0.52 -4.57 8.23
N SER A 138 0.69 -5.86 8.51
CA SER A 138 -0.36 -6.70 9.09
C SER A 138 -0.28 -6.71 10.61
N ALA A 139 -1.41 -6.60 11.32
CA ALA A 139 -1.48 -6.82 12.75
C ALA A 139 -1.03 -8.25 13.13
N HIS A 140 -1.24 -9.22 12.25
CA HIS A 140 -0.87 -10.62 12.48
C HIS A 140 0.64 -10.86 12.56
N VAL A 141 1.48 -9.89 12.19
CA VAL A 141 2.94 -10.06 12.33
C VAL A 141 3.40 -9.89 13.79
N VAL A 142 2.61 -9.22 14.62
CA VAL A 142 2.96 -9.04 16.03
C VAL A 142 2.80 -10.37 16.76
N GLY A 143 3.80 -10.74 17.55
CA GLY A 143 3.87 -12.04 18.22
C GLY A 143 4.53 -13.14 17.37
N GLU A 144 4.68 -12.94 16.06
CA GLU A 144 5.40 -13.86 15.19
C GLU A 144 6.93 -13.68 15.32
N PRO A 145 7.72 -14.75 15.10
CA PRO A 145 9.17 -14.62 15.02
C PRO A 145 9.60 -13.91 13.74
N LEU A 146 10.62 -13.06 13.83
CA LEU A 146 11.27 -12.44 12.69
C LEU A 146 11.91 -13.51 11.80
N SER A 147 11.20 -13.89 10.74
CA SER A 147 11.52 -15.04 9.90
C SER A 147 11.09 -14.81 8.46
N GLU A 148 11.65 -15.58 7.53
CA GLU A 148 11.28 -15.50 6.10
C GLU A 148 9.85 -15.98 5.80
N ASP A 149 9.20 -16.67 6.75
CA ASP A 149 7.83 -17.17 6.61
C ASP A 149 6.81 -16.03 6.78
N ALA A 150 6.99 -15.19 7.80
CA ALA A 150 6.12 -14.05 8.08
C ALA A 150 6.60 -12.76 7.40
N VAL A 151 7.92 -12.58 7.25
CA VAL A 151 8.54 -11.31 6.84
C VAL A 151 9.29 -11.45 5.52
N HIS A 152 9.06 -10.52 4.60
CA HIS A 152 9.89 -10.41 3.40
C HIS A 152 11.16 -9.62 3.73
N ARG A 153 12.33 -10.23 3.56
CA ARG A 153 13.66 -9.65 3.91
C ARG A 153 13.80 -9.37 5.41
N PRO A 154 13.72 -10.41 6.26
CA PRO A 154 13.82 -10.24 7.72
C PRO A 154 15.12 -9.54 8.15
N GLU A 155 16.22 -9.71 7.42
CA GLU A 155 17.50 -9.06 7.68
C GLU A 155 17.45 -7.53 7.58
N ARG A 156 16.57 -6.97 6.73
CA ARG A 156 16.38 -5.53 6.63
C ARG A 156 15.49 -5.00 7.73
N VAL A 157 14.48 -5.78 8.14
CA VAL A 157 13.69 -5.45 9.33
C VAL A 157 14.58 -5.45 10.57
N ALA A 158 15.43 -6.48 10.73
CA ALA A 158 16.43 -6.55 11.80
C ALA A 158 17.33 -5.31 11.85
N ALA A 159 17.80 -4.83 10.68
CA ALA A 159 18.64 -3.63 10.62
C ALA A 159 17.93 -2.36 11.13
N ILE A 160 16.61 -2.24 10.93
CA ILE A 160 15.81 -1.10 11.39
C ILE A 160 15.44 -1.23 12.87
N THR A 161 15.05 -2.43 13.30
CA THR A 161 14.47 -2.67 14.63
C THR A 161 15.50 -3.04 15.68
N GLY A 162 16.69 -3.49 15.27
CA GLY A 162 17.71 -4.07 16.15
C GLY A 162 17.39 -5.48 16.64
N LEU A 163 16.36 -6.14 16.09
CA LEU A 163 16.03 -7.53 16.40
C LEU A 163 17.00 -8.50 15.72
N ASP A 164 17.22 -9.66 16.33
CA ASP A 164 17.84 -10.80 15.67
C ASP A 164 16.80 -11.66 14.95
N VAL A 165 17.21 -12.37 13.89
CA VAL A 165 16.33 -13.34 13.21
C VAL A 165 15.91 -14.43 14.20
N GLY A 166 14.59 -14.63 14.33
CA GLY A 166 13.97 -15.52 15.31
C GLY A 166 13.36 -14.80 16.52
N ASP A 167 13.72 -13.54 16.77
CA ASP A 167 13.11 -12.76 17.85
C ASP A 167 11.64 -12.48 17.58
N THR A 168 10.84 -12.43 18.65
CA THR A 168 9.43 -12.07 18.56
C THR A 168 9.24 -10.60 18.18
N ILE A 169 8.48 -10.35 17.12
CA ILE A 169 8.12 -9.00 16.67
C ILE A 169 7.09 -8.40 17.62
N ARG A 170 7.35 -7.21 18.15
CA ARG A 170 6.46 -6.47 19.04
C ARG A 170 5.82 -5.28 18.30
N PRO A 171 4.76 -4.65 18.85
CA PRO A 171 4.14 -3.49 18.23
C PRO A 171 5.13 -2.35 17.93
N ALA A 172 6.07 -2.10 18.84
CA ALA A 172 7.10 -1.08 18.69
C ALA A 172 8.07 -1.35 17.52
N ASP A 173 8.29 -2.62 17.15
CA ASP A 173 9.16 -3.02 16.06
C ASP A 173 8.45 -2.81 14.70
N VAL A 174 7.15 -3.11 14.64
CA VAL A 174 6.31 -2.76 13.47
C VAL A 174 6.27 -1.25 13.26
N ALA A 175 6.04 -0.50 14.33
CA ALA A 175 6.04 0.96 14.28
C ALA A 175 7.40 1.54 13.85
N ALA A 176 8.51 0.96 14.31
CA ALA A 176 9.85 1.39 13.90
C ALA A 176 10.06 1.25 12.39
N VAL A 177 9.58 0.17 11.76
CA VAL A 177 9.67 0.02 10.30
C VAL A 177 8.74 0.99 9.58
N LEU A 178 7.48 1.13 10.02
CA LEU A 178 6.52 2.05 9.38
C LEU A 178 6.99 3.51 9.41
N ALA A 179 7.69 3.91 10.47
CA ALA A 179 8.19 5.26 10.69
C ALA A 179 9.64 5.51 10.24
N SER A 180 10.29 4.55 9.58
CA SER A 180 11.71 4.65 9.19
C SER A 180 11.88 5.13 7.75
N GLU A 181 12.88 5.99 7.50
CA GLU A 181 13.37 6.38 6.17
C GLU A 181 13.98 5.20 5.38
N ASP A 182 14.41 4.14 6.06
CA ASP A 182 14.82 2.87 5.45
C ASP A 182 13.65 1.87 5.35
N GLY A 183 12.46 2.28 5.81
CA GLY A 183 11.26 1.48 5.98
C GLY A 183 10.05 2.05 5.24
N GLY A 184 8.99 2.36 5.97
CA GLY A 184 7.73 2.85 5.43
C GLY A 184 7.81 4.24 4.80
N LEU A 185 8.80 5.06 5.18
CA LEU A 185 9.00 6.41 4.66
C LEU A 185 10.03 6.48 3.52
N LYS A 186 10.58 5.33 3.11
CA LYS A 186 11.62 5.30 2.07
C LYS A 186 11.09 5.80 0.73
N ASP A 187 11.83 6.72 0.12
CA ASP A 187 11.57 7.31 -1.20
C ASP A 187 10.17 7.97 -1.32
N VAL A 188 9.56 8.37 -0.20
CA VAL A 188 8.32 9.15 -0.19
C VAL A 188 8.60 10.58 -0.67
N PRO A 189 7.84 11.14 -1.63
CA PRO A 189 7.99 12.53 -2.04
C PRO A 189 7.71 13.52 -0.90
N ASP A 190 8.44 14.63 -0.86
CA ASP A 190 8.35 15.62 0.24
C ASP A 190 6.94 16.19 0.45
N ASP A 191 6.17 16.36 -0.62
CA ASP A 191 4.81 16.92 -0.58
C ASP A 191 3.73 15.84 -0.37
N ALA A 192 4.10 14.56 -0.30
CA ALA A 192 3.16 13.46 -0.16
C ALA A 192 2.69 13.31 1.29
N THR A 193 1.39 13.03 1.48
CA THR A 193 0.86 12.65 2.79
C THR A 193 1.13 11.18 3.06
N VAL A 194 1.75 10.86 4.19
CA VAL A 194 1.93 9.48 4.63
C VAL A 194 0.80 9.08 5.57
N VAL A 195 0.08 8.00 5.23
CA VAL A 195 -0.95 7.41 6.10
C VAL A 195 -0.61 5.94 6.33
N PRO A 196 0.08 5.60 7.45
CA PRO A 196 0.37 4.22 7.79
C PRO A 196 -0.91 3.41 8.00
N VAL A 197 -0.92 2.17 7.52
CA VAL A 197 -2.07 1.27 7.62
C VAL A 197 -1.65 -0.01 8.34
N VAL A 198 -2.33 -0.31 9.45
CA VAL A 198 -2.25 -1.62 10.10
C VAL A 198 -3.49 -2.41 9.70
N ASN A 199 -3.30 -3.37 8.80
CA ASN A 199 -4.36 -4.19 8.23
C ASN A 199 -4.51 -5.53 8.97
N LYS A 200 -5.57 -6.29 8.66
CA LYS A 200 -5.94 -7.57 9.27
C LYS A 200 -6.23 -7.42 10.75
N VAL A 201 -6.97 -6.37 11.08
CA VAL A 201 -7.53 -6.18 12.42
C VAL A 201 -8.83 -6.97 12.50
N ASP A 202 -8.69 -8.30 12.58
CA ASP A 202 -9.80 -9.24 12.39
C ASP A 202 -10.64 -9.47 13.65
N ASP A 203 -10.14 -9.08 14.82
CA ASP A 203 -10.80 -9.20 16.12
C ASP A 203 -10.35 -8.09 17.11
N ALA A 204 -10.92 -8.11 18.31
CA ALA A 204 -10.68 -7.11 19.34
C ALA A 204 -9.24 -7.14 19.91
N ASP A 205 -8.61 -8.31 19.98
CA ASP A 205 -7.24 -8.46 20.49
C ASP A 205 -6.24 -7.89 19.46
N LEU A 206 -6.51 -8.11 18.18
CA LEU A 206 -5.77 -7.49 17.08
C LEU A 206 -6.03 -5.97 17.01
N GLU A 207 -7.22 -5.49 17.37
CA GLU A 207 -7.47 -4.05 17.45
C GLU A 207 -6.64 -3.39 18.55
N GLU A 208 -6.57 -3.99 19.75
CA GLU A 208 -5.68 -3.52 20.82
C GLU A 208 -4.23 -3.49 20.36
N THR A 209 -3.76 -4.58 19.74
CA THR A 209 -2.41 -4.68 19.18
C THR A 209 -2.13 -3.61 18.12
N ALA A 210 -3.09 -3.36 17.23
CA ALA A 210 -2.93 -2.39 16.16
C ALA A 210 -2.98 -0.94 16.69
N ARG A 211 -3.73 -0.67 17.76
CA ARG A 211 -3.68 0.60 18.50
C ARG A 211 -2.33 0.81 19.17
N ASP A 212 -1.69 -0.24 19.68
CA ASP A 212 -0.33 -0.17 20.23
C ASP A 212 0.70 0.20 19.15
N VAL A 213 0.59 -0.41 17.96
CA VAL A 213 1.40 -0.04 16.79
C VAL A 213 1.17 1.43 16.44
N ALA A 214 -0.09 1.87 16.33
CA ALA A 214 -0.44 3.23 15.94
C ALA A 214 0.12 4.28 16.92
N ARG A 215 -0.02 4.07 18.23
CA ARG A 215 0.57 4.94 19.26
C ARG A 215 2.09 5.01 19.13
N ALA A 216 2.74 3.86 18.93
CA ALA A 216 4.19 3.79 18.76
C ALA A 216 4.66 4.46 17.46
N VAL A 217 3.85 4.50 16.40
CA VAL A 217 4.16 5.25 15.16
C VAL A 217 4.16 6.75 15.44
N HIS A 218 3.12 7.26 16.12
CA HIS A 218 3.00 8.68 16.49
C HIS A 218 4.10 9.17 17.44
N GLU A 219 4.71 8.28 18.21
CA GLU A 219 5.90 8.58 19.02
C GLU A 219 7.18 8.76 18.18
N ARG A 220 7.19 8.31 16.92
CA ARG A 220 8.40 8.23 16.06
C ARG A 220 8.37 9.19 14.88
N VAL A 221 7.20 9.45 14.31
CA VAL A 221 7.03 10.30 13.13
C VAL A 221 5.75 11.12 13.25
N ASP A 222 5.79 12.34 12.74
CA ASP A 222 4.61 13.20 12.61
C ASP A 222 3.83 12.80 11.35
N VAL A 223 2.77 12.01 11.53
CA VAL A 223 1.80 11.63 10.49
C VAL A 223 0.41 12.07 10.94
N PRO A 224 -0.48 12.46 10.01
CA PRO A 224 -1.80 12.98 10.40
C PRO A 224 -2.67 11.93 11.11
N ARG A 225 -2.45 10.64 10.82
CA ARG A 225 -3.19 9.51 11.39
C ARG A 225 -2.56 8.17 11.01
N VAL A 226 -2.89 7.14 11.79
CA VAL A 226 -2.71 5.73 11.46
C VAL A 226 -4.08 5.07 11.29
N VAL A 227 -4.28 4.33 10.21
CA VAL A 227 -5.54 3.65 9.90
C VAL A 227 -5.47 2.18 10.28
N LEU A 228 -6.45 1.73 11.06
CA LEU A 228 -6.66 0.33 11.41
C LEU A 228 -7.74 -0.24 10.51
N ALA A 229 -7.46 -1.36 9.85
CA ALA A 229 -8.35 -1.86 8.80
C ALA A 229 -8.50 -3.38 8.73
N GLN A 230 -9.63 -3.79 8.18
CA GLN A 230 -9.98 -5.16 7.84
C GLN A 230 -10.50 -5.21 6.39
N MET A 231 -9.60 -5.36 5.41
CA MET A 231 -9.96 -5.20 3.98
C MET A 231 -11.05 -6.13 3.45
N TYR A 232 -11.33 -7.25 4.11
CA TYR A 232 -12.37 -8.19 3.69
C TYR A 232 -13.72 -7.99 4.40
N ALA A 233 -13.81 -7.03 5.32
CA ALA A 233 -15.08 -6.62 5.90
C ALA A 233 -15.88 -5.75 4.90
N PRO A 234 -17.23 -5.76 4.95
CA PRO A 234 -18.05 -4.86 4.14
C PRO A 234 -17.70 -3.38 4.37
N ASP A 235 -17.39 -3.03 5.62
CA ASP A 235 -16.78 -1.75 6.00
C ASP A 235 -15.33 -2.02 6.47
N PRO A 236 -14.32 -1.72 5.63
CA PRO A 236 -12.93 -2.02 5.96
C PRO A 236 -12.34 -1.18 7.09
N LEU A 237 -12.96 -0.04 7.44
CA LEU A 237 -12.41 0.87 8.43
C LEU A 237 -12.74 0.38 9.84
N VAL A 238 -11.71 0.00 10.60
CA VAL A 238 -11.87 -0.38 12.02
C VAL A 238 -11.72 0.85 12.91
N ALA A 239 -10.64 1.61 12.75
CA ALA A 239 -10.41 2.84 13.50
C ALA A 239 -9.44 3.78 12.80
N VAL A 240 -9.49 5.05 13.19
CA VAL A 240 -8.48 6.07 12.87
C VAL A 240 -7.85 6.50 14.19
N VAL A 241 -6.53 6.50 14.25
CA VAL A 241 -5.75 6.94 15.42
C VAL A 241 -4.98 8.19 15.03
N GLU A 242 -5.34 9.33 15.61
CA GLU A 242 -4.73 10.66 15.42
C GLU A 242 -3.80 11.00 16.59
#